data_AF-A0A7L3QBA4-F1
#
_entry.id   AF-A0A7L3QBA4-F1
#
_cell.length_a   1.000
_cell.length_b   1.000
_cell.length_c   1.000
_cell.angle_alpha   90.00
_cell.angle_beta   90.00
_cell.angle_gamma   90.00
#
_symmetry.space_group_name_H-M   'P 1'
#
loop_
_entity.id
_entity.type
_entity.pdbx_description
1 polymer ?
#
loop_
_entity_poly.entity_id
_entity_poly.type
_entity_poly.pdbx_seq_one_letter_code
_entity_poly.pdbx_strand_id
1 'polypeptide(L)'
;NERRTVKMMYQKNKFNFGYIPEEKIRVLELPYDGRELSMIILLPDDTEEDSTGLQKMERQLTLEKLQEWTRPEHLYSADVHVRLPKFKLEESYDLKSDLAAMGLLDVFDSGKADLSGMSGARDLFLSEVVHKAFVEVNEEGTEAAAATAGIAMLCMVIEEDFNADHPFLFFIRHNLTQSILFLGRYASP
;
A
#
# COMPACT_ATOMS: atom_id res chain seq x y z
N ASN A 1 -14.57 -10.93 14.98
CA ASN A 1 -14.69 -10.56 13.56
C ASN A 1 -16.07 -10.01 13.23
N GLU A 2 -16.16 -8.69 13.09
CA GLU A 2 -17.36 -8.00 12.57
C GLU A 2 -17.26 -7.98 11.03
N ARG A 3 -18.29 -8.43 10.32
CA ARG A 3 -18.36 -8.32 8.85
C ARG A 3 -19.17 -7.08 8.49
N ARG A 4 -18.66 -6.25 7.59
CA ARG A 4 -19.34 -5.06 7.09
C ARG A 4 -19.58 -5.17 5.60
N THR A 5 -20.72 -4.64 5.15
CA THR A 5 -21.03 -4.56 3.73
C THR A 5 -20.33 -3.35 3.13
N VAL A 6 -19.55 -3.57 2.07
CA VAL A 6 -18.81 -2.53 1.36
C VAL A 6 -19.11 -2.60 -0.14
N LYS A 7 -18.88 -1.49 -0.85
CA LYS A 7 -18.92 -1.50 -2.31
C LYS A 7 -17.62 -2.12 -2.83
N MET A 8 -17.73 -3.27 -3.48
CA MET A 8 -16.62 -3.97 -4.11
C MET A 8 -16.58 -3.63 -5.60
N MET A 9 -15.41 -3.20 -6.06
CA MET A 9 -15.07 -3.07 -7.48
C MET A 9 -14.62 -4.42 -8.02
N TYR A 10 -14.81 -4.65 -9.32
CA TYR A 10 -14.40 -5.87 -9.99
C TYR A 10 -13.80 -5.57 -11.36
N GLN A 11 -12.68 -6.21 -11.68
CA GLN A 11 -12.12 -6.26 -13.02
C GLN A 11 -11.39 -7.58 -13.27
N LYS A 12 -11.34 -8.00 -14.54
CA LYS A 12 -10.48 -9.08 -15.02
C LYS A 12 -9.52 -8.52 -16.06
N ASN A 13 -8.24 -8.56 -15.79
CA ASN A 13 -7.20 -8.13 -16.73
C ASN A 13 -5.85 -8.79 -16.39
N LYS A 14 -4.84 -8.55 -17.22
CA LYS A 14 -3.48 -8.97 -16.95
C LYS A 14 -2.79 -8.00 -16.00
N PHE A 15 -2.38 -8.51 -14.85
CA PHE A 15 -1.63 -7.77 -13.84
C PHE A 15 -0.37 -8.52 -13.43
N ASN A 16 0.55 -7.80 -12.82
CA ASN A 16 1.66 -8.42 -12.11
C ASN A 16 1.13 -8.93 -10.77
N PHE A 17 1.25 -10.24 -10.56
CA PHE A 17 0.78 -10.94 -9.38
C PHE A 17 1.89 -11.80 -8.80
N GLY A 18 1.92 -11.93 -7.49
CA GLY A 18 2.85 -12.80 -6.78
C GLY A 18 2.17 -13.46 -5.58
N TYR A 19 2.71 -14.61 -5.19
CA TYR A 19 2.37 -15.26 -3.94
C TYR A 19 3.65 -15.57 -3.19
N ILE A 20 3.69 -15.23 -1.90
CA ILE A 20 4.84 -15.39 -1.02
C ILE A 20 4.49 -16.51 -0.03
N PRO A 21 4.87 -17.77 -0.31
CA PRO A 21 4.41 -18.91 0.46
C PRO A 21 4.84 -18.87 1.93
N GLU A 22 6.03 -18.33 2.21
CA GLU A 22 6.62 -18.29 3.55
C GLU A 22 5.79 -17.42 4.51
N GLU A 23 5.26 -16.31 3.99
CA GLU A 23 4.47 -15.34 4.75
C GLU A 23 2.95 -15.48 4.48
N LYS A 24 2.57 -16.31 3.51
CA LYS A 24 1.20 -16.49 3.00
C LYS A 24 0.56 -15.17 2.57
N ILE A 25 1.27 -14.41 1.74
CA ILE A 25 0.83 -13.10 1.26
C ILE A 25 0.66 -13.16 -0.26
N ARG A 26 -0.47 -12.66 -0.76
CA ARG A 26 -0.67 -12.34 -2.17
C ARG A 26 -0.27 -10.89 -2.42
N VAL A 27 0.43 -10.68 -3.52
CA VAL A 27 0.89 -9.37 -3.97
C VAL A 27 0.21 -9.08 -5.30
N LEU A 28 -0.45 -7.93 -5.40
CA LEU A 28 -1.03 -7.44 -6.65
C LEU A 28 -0.47 -6.05 -6.95
N GLU A 29 -0.01 -5.86 -8.18
CA GLU A 29 0.40 -4.56 -8.70
C GLU A 29 -0.63 -4.04 -9.71
N LEU A 30 -1.20 -2.88 -9.38
CA LEU A 30 -2.14 -2.13 -10.20
C LEU A 30 -1.44 -0.85 -10.70
N PRO A 31 -0.98 -0.81 -11.96
CA PRO A 31 -0.34 0.38 -12.52
C PRO A 31 -1.36 1.50 -12.72
N TYR A 32 -0.96 2.74 -12.41
CA TYR A 32 -1.71 3.93 -12.79
C TYR A 32 -1.52 4.26 -14.27
N ASP A 33 -2.33 5.20 -14.78
CA ASP A 33 -2.14 5.72 -16.13
C ASP A 33 -0.72 6.29 -16.32
N GLY A 34 -0.15 6.09 -17.51
CA GLY A 34 1.26 6.37 -17.79
C GLY A 34 2.29 5.40 -17.17
N ARG A 35 1.88 4.49 -16.27
CA ARG A 35 2.72 3.46 -15.63
C ARG A 35 3.93 3.99 -14.84
N GLU A 36 3.97 5.28 -14.56
CA GLU A 36 5.01 5.88 -13.69
C GLU A 36 4.78 5.51 -12.23
N LEU A 37 3.52 5.37 -11.82
CA LEU A 37 3.10 4.96 -10.49
C LEU A 37 2.42 3.60 -10.54
N SER A 38 2.57 2.83 -9.46
CA SER A 38 1.81 1.61 -9.23
C SER A 38 1.26 1.59 -7.81
N MET A 39 0.00 1.17 -7.65
CA MET A 39 -0.52 0.73 -6.36
C MET A 39 -0.16 -0.74 -6.18
N ILE A 40 0.53 -1.05 -5.08
CA ILE A 40 0.84 -2.42 -4.67
C ILE A 40 -0.04 -2.77 -3.48
N ILE A 41 -0.65 -3.95 -3.51
CA ILE A 41 -1.52 -4.45 -2.45
C ILE A 41 -0.93 -5.76 -1.93
N LEU A 42 -0.73 -5.83 -0.61
CA LEU A 42 -0.27 -6.99 0.12
C LEU A 42 -1.45 -7.53 0.94
N LEU A 43 -1.97 -8.68 0.51
CA LEU A 43 -3.14 -9.34 1.06
C LEU A 43 -2.72 -10.65 1.75
N PRO A 44 -2.67 -10.71 3.09
CA PRO A 44 -2.41 -11.94 3.82
C PRO A 44 -3.54 -12.96 3.61
N ASP A 45 -3.25 -14.24 3.39
CA ASP A 45 -4.29 -15.27 3.31
C ASP A 45 -4.99 -15.53 4.65
N ASP A 46 -4.30 -15.19 5.75
CA ASP A 46 -4.70 -15.56 7.10
C ASP A 46 -5.65 -14.51 7.72
N THR A 47 -6.85 -14.96 8.08
CA THR A 47 -7.85 -14.18 8.82
C THR A 47 -8.05 -14.68 10.26
N GLU A 48 -7.15 -15.53 10.78
CA GLU A 48 -7.33 -16.25 12.05
C GLU A 48 -7.47 -15.32 13.29
N GLU A 49 -8.16 -15.87 14.29
CA GLU A 49 -9.08 -15.19 15.20
C GLU A 49 -8.41 -14.33 16.31
N ASP A 50 -7.11 -14.48 16.54
CA ASP A 50 -6.41 -13.85 17.67
C ASP A 50 -5.55 -12.64 17.27
N SER A 51 -5.20 -12.52 15.99
CA SER A 51 -4.56 -11.35 15.39
C SER A 51 -4.82 -11.37 13.89
N THR A 52 -5.43 -10.32 13.33
CA THR A 52 -5.61 -10.20 11.86
C THR A 52 -4.29 -10.55 11.18
N GLY A 53 -4.25 -11.41 10.15
CA GLY A 53 -2.99 -11.80 9.49
C GLY A 53 -2.13 -10.60 9.07
N LEU A 54 -2.79 -9.47 8.80
CA LEU A 54 -2.18 -8.17 8.62
C LEU A 54 -1.27 -7.71 9.78
N GLN A 55 -1.68 -7.88 11.04
CA GLN A 55 -0.89 -7.49 12.20
C GLN A 55 0.40 -8.31 12.31
N LYS A 56 0.36 -9.59 11.95
CA LYS A 56 1.56 -10.43 11.88
C LYS A 56 2.51 -9.94 10.80
N MET A 57 1.97 -9.58 9.63
CA MET A 57 2.73 -8.99 8.53
C MET A 57 3.35 -7.64 8.93
N GLU A 58 2.59 -6.75 9.56
CA GLU A 58 3.04 -5.43 10.04
C GLU A 58 4.20 -5.53 11.04
N ARG A 59 4.16 -6.51 11.95
CA ARG A 59 5.26 -6.72 12.93
C ARG A 59 6.57 -7.13 12.30
N GLN A 60 6.51 -7.77 11.15
CA GLN A 60 7.68 -8.21 10.40
C GLN A 60 8.04 -7.23 9.28
N LEU A 61 7.24 -6.20 9.05
CA LEU A 61 7.41 -5.30 7.93
C LEU A 61 8.68 -4.47 8.13
N THR A 62 9.65 -4.69 7.25
CA THR A 62 10.84 -3.84 7.10
C THR A 62 10.92 -3.38 5.65
N LEU A 63 11.76 -2.37 5.39
CA LEU A 63 11.99 -1.91 4.03
C LEU A 63 12.57 -3.03 3.16
N GLU A 64 13.48 -3.84 3.70
CA GLU A 64 14.10 -4.96 3.00
C GLU A 64 13.06 -6.03 2.62
N LYS A 65 12.18 -6.40 3.55
CA LYS A 65 11.09 -7.34 3.28
C LYS A 65 10.10 -6.80 2.27
N LEU A 66 9.71 -5.52 2.40
CA LEU A 66 8.81 -4.90 1.43
C LEU A 66 9.41 -4.90 0.02
N GLN A 67 10.70 -4.61 -0.10
CA GLN A 67 11.43 -4.69 -1.36
C GLN A 67 11.49 -6.12 -1.88
N GLU A 68 11.85 -7.09 -1.03
CA GLU A 68 11.90 -8.52 -1.35
C GLU A 68 10.56 -9.05 -1.89
N TRP A 69 9.48 -8.79 -1.17
CA TRP A 69 8.13 -9.22 -1.52
C TRP A 69 7.62 -8.66 -2.85
N THR A 70 8.17 -7.53 -3.28
CA THR A 70 7.71 -6.77 -4.46
C THR A 70 8.74 -6.71 -5.56
N ARG A 71 9.77 -7.56 -5.51
CA ARG A 71 10.74 -7.64 -6.59
C ARG A 71 10.11 -8.28 -7.83
N PRO A 72 10.55 -7.88 -9.04
CA PRO A 72 10.07 -8.46 -10.29
C PRO A 72 10.21 -9.99 -10.36
N GLU A 73 11.17 -10.60 -9.67
CA GLU A 73 11.35 -12.06 -9.71
C GLU A 73 10.26 -12.83 -8.95
N HIS A 74 9.56 -12.17 -8.03
CA HIS A 74 8.43 -12.74 -7.28
C HIS A 74 7.08 -12.44 -7.93
N LEU A 75 7.08 -11.61 -8.98
CA LEU A 75 5.88 -11.18 -9.69
C LEU A 75 5.88 -11.76 -11.11
N TYR A 76 4.75 -12.30 -11.52
CA TYR A 76 4.55 -12.76 -12.89
C TYR A 76 3.26 -12.18 -13.46
N SER A 77 3.23 -12.02 -14.78
CA SER A 77 2.03 -11.54 -15.46
C SER A 77 1.00 -12.66 -15.54
N ALA A 78 -0.18 -12.45 -14.97
CA ALA A 78 -1.28 -13.40 -14.94
C ALA A 78 -2.61 -12.72 -15.26
N ASP A 79 -3.59 -13.48 -15.77
CA ASP A 79 -4.97 -13.01 -15.89
C ASP A 79 -5.61 -13.07 -14.49
N VAL A 80 -5.83 -11.91 -13.85
CA VAL A 80 -6.29 -11.83 -12.46
C VAL A 80 -7.72 -11.33 -12.37
N HIS A 81 -8.56 -12.04 -11.61
CA HIS A 81 -9.87 -11.60 -11.16
C HIS A 81 -9.70 -10.74 -9.89
N VAL A 82 -9.65 -9.42 -10.06
CA VAL A 82 -9.43 -8.47 -8.98
C VAL A 82 -10.78 -8.04 -8.39
N ARG A 83 -10.95 -8.23 -7.07
CA ARG A 83 -12.05 -7.68 -6.28
C ARG A 83 -11.44 -6.81 -5.19
N LEU A 84 -11.72 -5.51 -5.25
CA LEU A 84 -11.11 -4.50 -4.37
C LEU A 84 -12.22 -3.57 -3.84
N PRO A 85 -12.26 -3.25 -2.54
CA PRO A 85 -13.22 -2.28 -2.03
C PRO A 85 -12.96 -0.90 -2.65
N LYS A 86 -14.05 -0.20 -2.96
CA LYS A 86 -14.02 1.24 -3.21
C LYS A 86 -13.94 1.94 -1.87
N PHE A 87 -12.91 2.76 -1.65
CA PHE A 87 -12.70 3.42 -0.36
C PHE A 87 -12.11 4.81 -0.48
N LYS A 88 -12.32 5.58 0.57
CA LYS A 88 -11.79 6.93 0.76
C LYS A 88 -11.16 6.98 2.15
N LEU A 89 -9.86 7.23 2.22
CA LEU A 89 -9.10 7.36 3.45
C LEU A 89 -8.63 8.81 3.58
N GLU A 90 -8.93 9.42 4.72
CA GLU A 90 -8.51 10.77 5.06
C GLU A 90 -8.01 10.76 6.51
N GLU A 91 -6.73 11.02 6.71
CA GLU A 91 -6.09 10.96 8.02
C GLU A 91 -5.27 12.23 8.27
N SER A 92 -5.24 12.65 9.53
CA SER A 92 -4.50 13.82 9.99
C SER A 92 -3.73 13.46 11.25
N TYR A 93 -2.41 13.54 11.17
CA TYR A 93 -1.49 13.22 12.26
C TYR A 93 -0.77 14.46 12.75
N ASP A 94 -0.63 14.59 14.07
CA ASP A 94 0.41 15.42 14.68
C ASP A 94 1.62 14.54 14.94
N LEU A 95 2.65 14.71 14.13
CA LEU A 95 3.84 13.86 14.13
C LEU A 95 4.88 14.28 15.18
N LYS A 96 4.63 15.32 15.96
CA LYS A 96 5.63 15.81 16.93
C LYS A 96 6.09 14.71 17.89
N SER A 97 5.15 13.99 18.50
CA SER A 97 5.47 12.91 19.45
C SER A 97 6.17 11.74 18.78
N ASP A 98 5.75 11.38 17.57
CA ASP A 98 6.31 10.25 16.84
C ASP A 98 7.75 10.55 16.38
N LEU A 99 7.98 11.73 15.80
CA LEU A 99 9.32 12.18 15.40
C LEU A 99 10.25 12.33 16.61
N ALA A 100 9.74 12.83 17.73
CA ALA A 100 10.49 12.90 18.98
C ALA A 100 10.88 11.49 19.47
N ALA A 101 9.96 10.52 19.43
CA ALA A 101 10.25 9.13 19.79
C ALA A 101 11.26 8.46 18.84
N MET A 102 11.34 8.93 17.58
CA MET A 102 12.36 8.52 16.60
C MET A 102 13.72 9.21 16.80
N GLY A 103 13.84 10.13 17.77
CA GLY A 103 15.10 10.78 18.14
C GLY A 103 15.23 12.24 17.70
N LEU A 104 14.23 12.80 17.03
CA LEU A 104 14.22 14.20 16.62
C LEU A 104 13.79 15.10 17.80
N LEU A 105 14.60 15.21 18.86
CA LEU A 105 14.22 15.89 20.10
C LEU A 105 14.54 17.38 20.10
N ASP A 106 15.79 17.74 19.77
CA ASP A 106 16.30 19.10 19.96
C ASP A 106 15.59 20.13 19.08
N VAL A 107 15.13 19.74 17.89
CA VAL A 107 14.40 20.64 16.98
C VAL A 107 13.10 21.17 17.58
N PHE A 108 12.49 20.43 18.52
CA PHE A 108 11.24 20.81 19.18
C PHE A 108 11.47 21.58 20.50
N ASP A 109 12.71 21.72 20.95
CA ASP A 109 13.09 22.37 22.21
C ASP A 109 13.65 23.76 21.91
N SER A 110 12.95 24.80 22.39
CA SER A 110 13.34 26.19 22.18
C SER A 110 14.72 26.57 22.76
N GLY A 111 15.24 25.79 23.71
CA GLY A 111 16.55 26.00 24.31
C GLY A 111 17.69 25.21 23.66
N LYS A 112 17.38 24.24 22.79
CA LYS A 112 18.37 23.34 22.16
C LYS A 112 18.36 23.35 20.64
N ALA A 113 17.24 23.76 20.01
CA ALA A 113 17.12 23.80 18.57
C ALA A 113 18.20 24.71 17.97
N ASP A 114 19.04 24.16 17.09
CA ASP A 114 19.98 24.93 16.29
C ASP A 114 19.50 25.01 14.85
N LEU A 115 18.75 26.08 14.55
CA LEU A 115 18.29 26.44 13.21
C LEU A 115 19.01 27.69 12.69
N SER A 116 20.25 27.91 13.13
CA SER A 116 21.06 29.09 12.81
C SER A 116 21.33 29.28 11.31
N GLY A 117 21.31 28.19 10.53
CA GLY A 117 21.41 28.22 9.07
C GLY A 117 20.19 28.84 8.36
N MET A 118 19.03 28.91 9.04
CA MET A 118 17.80 29.53 8.53
C MET A 118 17.62 30.96 9.06
N SER A 119 17.91 31.16 10.35
CA SER A 119 17.78 32.45 11.02
C SER A 119 18.90 32.63 12.04
N GLY A 120 19.54 33.81 12.05
CA GLY A 120 20.54 34.14 13.08
C GLY A 120 19.95 34.34 14.49
N ALA A 121 18.62 34.37 14.61
CA ALA A 121 17.92 34.42 15.88
C ALA A 121 17.91 33.03 16.55
N ARG A 122 18.19 32.97 17.85
CA ARG A 122 18.32 31.72 18.63
C ARG A 122 17.02 31.27 19.30
N ASP A 123 15.88 31.77 18.83
CA ASP A 123 14.54 31.50 19.32
C ASP A 123 13.69 30.72 18.31
N LEU A 124 14.28 30.30 17.19
CA LEU A 124 13.62 29.50 16.18
C LEU A 124 13.67 28.01 16.55
N PHE A 125 12.51 27.40 16.70
CA PHE A 125 12.32 25.96 16.93
C PHE A 125 11.04 25.47 16.23
N LEU A 126 10.92 24.17 16.06
CA LEU A 126 9.75 23.54 15.46
C LEU A 126 8.69 23.35 16.55
N SER A 127 7.51 23.97 16.40
CA SER A 127 6.45 23.87 17.41
C SER A 127 5.61 22.62 17.24
N GLU A 128 5.13 22.36 16.02
CA GLU A 128 4.18 21.29 15.67
C GLU A 128 4.47 20.79 14.25
N VAL A 129 4.11 19.53 13.96
CA VAL A 129 4.25 18.94 12.62
C VAL A 129 2.95 18.23 12.27
N VAL A 130 2.14 18.86 11.43
CA VAL A 130 0.85 18.30 11.00
C VAL A 130 0.99 17.67 9.61
N HIS A 131 0.69 16.38 9.52
CA HIS A 131 0.64 15.65 8.25
C HIS A 131 -0.79 15.22 7.96
N LYS A 132 -1.34 15.70 6.84
CA LYS A 132 -2.66 15.31 6.34
C LYS A 132 -2.51 14.56 5.03
N ALA A 133 -3.09 13.38 4.96
CA ALA A 133 -3.05 12.53 3.78
C ALA A 133 -4.46 12.12 3.38
N PHE A 134 -4.65 12.04 2.06
CA PHE A 134 -5.91 11.72 1.43
C PHE A 134 -5.68 10.73 0.30
N VAL A 135 -6.42 9.61 0.31
CA VAL A 135 -6.39 8.61 -0.76
C VAL A 135 -7.82 8.20 -1.07
N GLU A 136 -8.24 8.36 -2.32
CA GLU A 136 -9.50 7.81 -2.84
C GLU A 136 -9.18 6.77 -3.91
N VAL A 137 -9.69 5.57 -3.70
CA VAL A 137 -9.57 4.46 -4.65
C VAL A 137 -10.95 4.18 -5.23
N ASN A 138 -11.08 4.43 -6.52
CA ASN A 138 -12.31 4.27 -7.28
C ASN A 138 -12.01 3.59 -8.64
N GLU A 139 -13.05 3.41 -9.46
CA GLU A 139 -12.96 2.75 -10.75
C GLU A 139 -12.36 3.62 -11.89
N GLU A 140 -12.07 4.90 -11.64
CA GLU A 140 -11.58 5.84 -12.65
C GLU A 140 -10.09 5.60 -12.92
N GLY A 141 -9.78 4.61 -13.76
CA GLY A 141 -8.41 4.19 -14.00
C GLY A 141 -8.19 3.16 -15.11
N THR A 142 -8.95 3.24 -16.21
CA THR A 142 -8.78 2.52 -17.51
C THR A 142 -9.86 1.46 -17.82
N GLU A 143 -10.89 1.87 -18.56
CA GLU A 143 -11.57 1.00 -19.52
C GLU A 143 -10.61 0.69 -20.67
N ALA A 144 -9.97 -0.48 -20.67
CA ALA A 144 -9.31 -1.02 -21.86
C ALA A 144 -9.24 -2.55 -21.83
N ALA A 145 -10.03 -3.16 -22.72
CA ALA A 145 -9.89 -4.46 -23.41
C ALA A 145 -9.21 -5.63 -22.65
N ALA A 146 -9.78 -6.84 -22.61
CA ALA A 146 -10.16 -7.57 -23.80
C ALA A 146 -11.19 -8.68 -23.52
N ALA A 147 -12.37 -8.55 -24.12
CA ALA A 147 -13.21 -9.69 -24.47
C ALA A 147 -12.56 -10.41 -25.66
N THR A 148 -11.58 -11.27 -25.40
CA THR A 148 -11.08 -12.22 -26.43
C THR A 148 -11.80 -13.55 -26.24
N ALA A 149 -13.10 -13.55 -26.54
CA ALA A 149 -13.86 -14.77 -26.74
C ALA A 149 -13.49 -15.29 -28.14
N GLY A 150 -12.54 -16.22 -28.22
CA GLY A 150 -12.23 -16.87 -29.49
C GLY A 150 -10.91 -17.60 -29.54
N ILE A 151 -11.03 -18.93 -29.52
CA ILE A 151 -10.05 -19.94 -29.96
C ILE A 151 -9.03 -20.34 -28.89
N ALA A 152 -9.41 -21.36 -28.15
CA ALA A 152 -8.53 -22.15 -27.30
C ALA A 152 -7.36 -22.72 -28.12
N MET A 153 -6.15 -22.46 -27.62
CA MET A 153 -5.04 -23.40 -27.75
C MET A 153 -4.64 -23.85 -26.35
N LEU A 154 -4.41 -25.14 -26.23
CA LEU A 154 -4.22 -25.91 -25.01
C LEU A 154 -2.91 -25.52 -24.28
N CYS A 155 -2.88 -24.37 -23.64
CA CYS A 155 -1.95 -24.05 -22.56
C CYS A 155 -2.81 -23.70 -21.34
N MET A 156 -2.50 -24.24 -20.17
CA MET A 156 -3.18 -23.89 -18.93
C MET A 156 -3.04 -22.37 -18.72
N VAL A 157 -4.08 -21.61 -19.04
CA VAL A 157 -4.16 -20.20 -18.67
C VAL A 157 -4.32 -20.19 -17.16
N ILE A 158 -3.27 -19.80 -16.45
CA ILE A 158 -3.30 -19.61 -15.01
C ILE A 158 -4.12 -18.34 -14.77
N GLU A 159 -5.36 -18.53 -14.35
CA GLU A 159 -6.22 -17.45 -13.87
C GLU A 159 -6.07 -17.38 -12.35
N GLU A 160 -5.79 -16.19 -11.83
CA GLU A 160 -5.61 -15.96 -10.39
C GLU A 160 -6.78 -15.17 -9.83
N ASP A 161 -7.17 -15.45 -8.59
CA ASP A 161 -8.19 -14.69 -7.86
C ASP A 161 -7.53 -13.82 -6.76
N PHE A 162 -7.72 -12.52 -6.87
CA PHE A 162 -7.31 -11.55 -5.85
C PHE A 162 -8.55 -10.90 -5.24
N ASN A 163 -8.98 -11.39 -4.06
CA ASN A 163 -10.18 -10.92 -3.38
C ASN A 163 -9.81 -10.22 -2.06
N ALA A 164 -9.71 -8.89 -2.10
CA ALA A 164 -9.36 -8.07 -0.94
C ALA A 164 -10.59 -7.77 -0.06
N ASP A 165 -11.18 -8.82 0.53
CA ASP A 165 -12.40 -8.74 1.36
C ASP A 165 -12.14 -8.70 2.88
N HIS A 166 -10.88 -8.57 3.27
CA HIS A 166 -10.40 -8.51 4.65
C HIS A 166 -9.20 -7.54 4.75
N PRO A 167 -8.68 -7.23 5.95
CA PRO A 167 -7.65 -6.21 6.10
C PRO A 167 -6.39 -6.47 5.27
N PHE A 168 -5.92 -5.44 4.57
CA PHE A 168 -4.71 -5.50 3.74
C PHE A 168 -3.84 -4.25 3.92
N LEU A 169 -2.57 -4.36 3.52
CA LEU A 169 -1.66 -3.23 3.39
C LEU A 169 -1.60 -2.83 1.92
N PHE A 170 -1.54 -1.54 1.63
CA PHE A 170 -1.30 -1.03 0.30
C PHE A 170 -0.27 0.10 0.33
N PHE A 171 0.40 0.30 -0.79
CA PHE A 171 1.26 1.46 -0.97
C PHE A 171 1.28 1.90 -2.43
N ILE A 172 1.50 3.19 -2.65
CA ILE A 172 1.68 3.76 -3.99
C ILE A 172 3.17 4.04 -4.16
N ARG A 173 3.76 3.48 -5.20
CA ARG A 173 5.19 3.57 -5.49
C ARG A 173 5.41 4.27 -6.82
N HIS A 174 6.44 5.11 -6.87
CA HIS A 174 7.01 5.58 -8.12
C HIS A 174 7.95 4.52 -8.70
N ASN A 175 7.63 3.99 -9.87
CA ASN A 175 8.26 2.80 -10.42
C ASN A 175 9.73 3.01 -10.80
N LEU A 176 10.11 4.22 -11.21
CA LEU A 176 11.51 4.50 -11.59
C LEU A 176 12.44 4.59 -10.37
N THR A 177 12.02 5.30 -9.33
CA THR A 177 12.86 5.52 -8.13
C THR A 177 12.60 4.51 -7.01
N GLN A 178 11.58 3.67 -7.17
CA GLN A 178 11.09 2.75 -6.14
C GLN A 178 10.65 3.46 -4.84
N SER A 179 10.39 4.77 -4.91
CA SER A 179 10.00 5.57 -3.75
C SER A 179 8.53 5.35 -3.40
N ILE A 180 8.25 5.14 -2.12
CA ILE A 180 6.90 5.02 -1.59
C ILE A 180 6.34 6.42 -1.39
N LEU A 181 5.24 6.73 -2.07
CA LEU A 181 4.52 8.00 -1.99
C LEU A 181 3.40 7.96 -0.95
N PHE A 182 2.73 6.81 -0.84
CA PHE A 182 1.70 6.54 0.15
C PHE A 182 1.88 5.14 0.69
N LEU A 183 1.67 4.95 1.98
CA LEU A 183 1.61 3.66 2.65
C LEU A 183 0.40 3.68 3.58
N GLY A 184 -0.45 2.68 3.47
CA GLY A 184 -1.69 2.64 4.22
C GLY A 184 -2.14 1.23 4.56
N ARG A 185 -2.83 1.10 5.68
CA ARG A 185 -3.61 -0.08 6.04
C ARG A 185 -5.07 0.19 5.73
N TYR A 186 -5.74 -0.74 5.07
CA TYR A 186 -7.20 -0.80 5.00
C TYR A 186 -7.69 -1.94 5.89
N ALA A 187 -8.39 -1.63 6.99
CA ALA A 187 -8.90 -2.63 7.93
C ALA A 187 -10.42 -2.62 8.10
N SER A 188 -11.04 -1.46 7.89
CA SER A 188 -12.49 -1.30 7.92
C SER A 188 -12.88 -0.12 7.01
N PRO A 189 -14.03 -0.18 6.33
CA PRO A 189 -14.62 0.95 5.62
C PRO A 189 -15.04 2.10 6.54
#